data_AF-A0A484ZUK9-F1
#
_entry.id   AF-A0A484ZUK9-F1
#
_cell.length_a   1.000
_cell.length_b   1.000
_cell.length_c   1.000
_cell.angle_alpha   90.00
_cell.angle_beta   90.00
_cell.angle_gamma   90.00
#
_symmetry.space_group_name_H-M   'P 1'
#
loop_
_entity.id
_entity.type
_entity.pdbx_description
1 polymer ?
#
loop_
_entity_poly.entity_id
_entity_poly.type
_entity_poly.pdbx_seq_one_letter_code
_entity_poly.pdbx_strand_id
1 'polypeptide(L)'
;MKARWLLPITFALTPAFFAGLAAAQTIYPIDRATMLTGGKFDFKVEFDEVVNPESIHILINGKDYKKVWNQTEEFIKNEDGKNVSSLVVKNVDLSIPGDYKIEVSAGDKKSSVNWNVYQTPEKRQAKNVILFIGDGLSVAHRTGARILSKGISEGKADGRLAMDDLSNMAFIGTSSTDSIAADSANTMSAYMTGHKSGVNALGVYVSRPKIR
;
A
#
# COMPACT_ATOMS: atom_id res chain seq x y z
N MET A 1 -50.68 -14.48 47.69
CA MET A 1 -49.54 -15.18 47.07
C MET A 1 -49.63 -14.96 45.55
N LYS A 2 -48.79 -14.08 44.98
CA LYS A 2 -48.78 -13.79 43.54
C LYS A 2 -47.40 -14.14 42.98
N ALA A 3 -47.37 -15.13 42.09
CA ALA A 3 -46.18 -15.59 41.40
C ALA A 3 -45.69 -14.53 40.39
N ARG A 4 -44.38 -14.23 40.40
CA ARG A 4 -43.69 -13.46 39.36
C ARG A 4 -42.81 -14.44 38.59
N TRP A 5 -43.17 -14.71 37.34
CA TRP A 5 -42.34 -15.46 36.40
C TRP A 5 -41.26 -14.55 35.82
N LEU A 6 -40.01 -15.02 35.82
CA LEU A 6 -38.89 -14.43 35.11
C LEU A 6 -38.82 -15.05 33.71
N LEU A 7 -38.94 -14.22 32.67
CA LEU A 7 -38.67 -14.60 31.28
C LEU A 7 -37.18 -14.33 30.99
N PRO A 8 -36.38 -15.34 30.57
CA PRO A 8 -35.03 -15.09 30.08
C PRO A 8 -35.10 -14.58 28.64
N ILE A 9 -34.55 -13.39 28.40
CA ILE A 9 -34.35 -12.84 27.06
C ILE A 9 -33.10 -13.50 26.49
N THR A 10 -33.28 -14.43 25.55
CA THR A 10 -32.20 -15.00 24.74
C THR A 10 -31.81 -14.00 23.65
N PHE A 11 -30.58 -13.47 23.73
CA PHE A 11 -29.95 -12.74 22.62
C PHE A 11 -29.53 -13.75 21.55
N ALA A 12 -30.20 -13.74 20.40
CA ALA A 12 -29.74 -14.47 19.22
C ALA A 12 -28.54 -13.72 18.61
N LEU A 13 -27.35 -14.31 18.73
CA LEU A 13 -26.18 -13.89 17.94
C LEU A 13 -26.41 -14.30 16.48
N THR A 14 -26.71 -13.35 15.61
CA THR A 14 -26.61 -13.53 14.16
C THR A 14 -25.13 -13.57 13.77
N PRO A 15 -24.61 -14.64 13.16
CA PRO A 15 -23.28 -14.65 12.60
C PRO A 15 -23.26 -13.68 11.41
N ALA A 16 -22.47 -12.62 11.50
CA ALA A 16 -22.12 -11.82 10.35
C ALA A 16 -21.23 -12.67 9.43
N PHE A 17 -21.81 -13.23 8.37
CA PHE A 17 -21.05 -13.76 7.25
C PHE A 17 -20.29 -12.59 6.61
N PHE A 18 -19.00 -12.47 6.91
CA PHE A 18 -18.09 -11.72 6.06
C PHE A 18 -17.92 -12.52 4.76
N ALA A 19 -18.73 -12.20 3.75
CA ALA A 19 -18.41 -12.58 2.39
C ALA A 19 -17.06 -11.93 2.05
N GLY A 20 -16.00 -12.73 1.99
CA GLY A 20 -14.75 -12.29 1.39
C GLY A 20 -15.07 -11.89 -0.04
N LEU A 21 -14.94 -10.60 -0.36
CA LEU A 21 -14.88 -10.16 -1.75
C LEU A 21 -13.66 -10.83 -2.37
N ALA A 22 -13.87 -11.88 -3.15
CA ALA A 22 -12.90 -12.31 -4.13
C ALA A 22 -12.69 -11.13 -5.09
N ALA A 23 -11.60 -10.39 -4.91
CA ALA A 23 -11.22 -9.34 -5.84
C ALA A 23 -10.87 -10.03 -7.17
N ALA A 24 -11.75 -9.89 -8.16
CA ALA A 24 -11.63 -10.62 -9.43
C ALA A 24 -10.40 -10.20 -10.27
N GLN A 25 -9.82 -9.05 -9.94
CA GLN A 25 -8.65 -8.45 -10.59
C GLN A 25 -7.96 -7.53 -9.58
N THR A 26 -6.62 -7.55 -9.55
CA THR A 26 -5.83 -6.68 -8.66
C THR A 26 -5.24 -5.53 -9.44
N ILE A 27 -5.41 -4.29 -8.96
CA ILE A 27 -4.92 -3.07 -9.60
C ILE A 27 -3.79 -2.48 -8.74
N TYR A 28 -2.70 -2.07 -9.41
CA TYR A 28 -1.56 -1.40 -8.82
C TYR A 28 -1.31 -0.05 -9.50
N PRO A 29 -1.03 1.04 -8.76
CA PRO A 29 -1.08 1.17 -7.30
C PRO A 29 -2.42 0.73 -6.67
N ILE A 30 -2.35 0.17 -5.46
CA ILE A 30 -3.52 -0.37 -4.75
C ILE A 30 -4.49 0.74 -4.29
N ASP A 31 -5.66 0.34 -3.80
CA ASP A 31 -6.66 1.27 -3.28
C ASP A 31 -6.12 2.16 -2.15
N ARG A 32 -6.53 3.42 -2.16
CA ARG A 32 -6.07 4.51 -1.28
C ARG A 32 -4.58 4.87 -1.44
N ALA A 33 -3.98 4.57 -2.59
CA ALA A 33 -2.63 5.05 -2.89
C ALA A 33 -2.61 6.59 -2.89
N THR A 34 -1.54 7.15 -2.31
CA THR A 34 -1.31 8.60 -2.28
C THR A 34 0.02 8.89 -2.95
N MET A 35 0.03 9.78 -3.94
CA MET A 35 1.20 9.99 -4.80
C MET A 35 1.41 11.47 -5.11
N LEU A 36 2.68 11.87 -5.28
CA LEU A 36 3.05 13.23 -5.64
C LEU A 36 2.81 13.47 -7.14
N THR A 37 2.27 14.63 -7.51
CA THR A 37 2.15 15.06 -8.91
C THR A 37 3.47 14.91 -9.66
N GLY A 38 3.43 14.28 -10.84
CA GLY A 38 4.61 14.06 -11.70
C GLY A 38 5.56 12.94 -11.22
N GLY A 39 5.28 12.31 -10.08
CA GLY A 39 5.99 11.11 -9.64
C GLY A 39 5.77 9.97 -10.65
N LYS A 40 6.86 9.33 -11.08
CA LYS A 40 6.82 8.20 -12.01
C LYS A 40 6.46 6.91 -11.27
N PHE A 41 5.59 6.10 -11.87
CA PHE A 41 5.25 4.77 -11.40
C PHE A 41 4.87 3.86 -12.57
N ASP A 42 4.78 2.55 -12.31
CA ASP A 42 4.23 1.58 -13.26
C ASP A 42 2.78 1.28 -12.88
N PHE A 43 1.87 1.35 -13.83
CA PHE A 43 0.50 0.87 -13.65
C PHE A 43 0.45 -0.61 -14.00
N LYS A 44 -0.16 -1.44 -13.15
CA LYS A 44 -0.32 -2.87 -13.41
C LYS A 44 -1.71 -3.34 -13.03
N VAL A 45 -2.29 -4.21 -13.86
CA VAL A 45 -3.48 -4.99 -13.54
C VAL A 45 -3.16 -6.47 -13.66
N GLU A 46 -3.52 -7.24 -12.63
CA GLU A 46 -3.41 -8.70 -12.61
C GLU A 46 -4.81 -9.34 -12.73
N PHE A 47 -4.96 -10.29 -13.64
CA PHE A 47 -6.20 -11.03 -13.90
C PHE A 47 -6.05 -12.52 -13.58
N ASP A 48 -6.94 -13.11 -12.80
CA ASP A 48 -6.83 -14.52 -12.36
C ASP A 48 -6.99 -15.58 -13.46
N GLU A 49 -7.16 -15.15 -14.71
CA GLU A 49 -7.21 -15.99 -15.89
C GLU A 49 -6.49 -15.31 -17.07
N VAL A 50 -6.29 -16.02 -18.16
CA VAL A 50 -5.82 -15.43 -19.41
C VAL A 50 -6.99 -14.76 -20.10
N VAL A 51 -7.08 -13.42 -19.99
CA VAL A 51 -8.15 -12.63 -20.61
C VAL A 51 -7.80 -12.28 -22.06
N ASN A 52 -8.82 -12.00 -22.88
CA ASN A 52 -8.61 -11.39 -24.19
C ASN A 52 -8.19 -9.92 -24.00
N PRO A 53 -7.04 -9.45 -24.53
CA PRO A 53 -6.65 -8.05 -24.42
C PRO A 53 -7.71 -7.05 -24.89
N GLU A 54 -8.50 -7.42 -25.90
CA GLU A 54 -9.55 -6.56 -26.47
C GLU A 54 -10.75 -6.38 -25.52
N SER A 55 -10.95 -7.29 -24.56
CA SER A 55 -12.02 -7.17 -23.56
C SER A 55 -11.61 -6.34 -22.34
N ILE A 56 -10.35 -5.88 -22.28
CA ILE A 56 -9.83 -5.05 -21.19
C ILE A 56 -10.19 -3.59 -21.47
N HIS A 57 -10.94 -2.99 -20.56
CA HIS A 57 -11.21 -1.56 -20.55
C HIS A 57 -10.71 -0.96 -19.24
N ILE A 58 -9.89 0.08 -19.35
CA ILE A 58 -9.34 0.81 -18.21
C ILE A 58 -9.77 2.27 -18.33
N LEU A 59 -10.44 2.76 -17.31
CA LEU A 59 -10.88 4.14 -17.20
C LEU A 59 -10.19 4.84 -16.04
N ILE A 60 -9.72 6.04 -16.29
CA ILE A 60 -9.17 6.97 -15.31
C ILE A 60 -10.10 8.18 -15.26
N ASN A 61 -10.81 8.36 -14.15
CA ASN A 61 -11.86 9.38 -14.01
C ASN A 61 -12.88 9.34 -15.17
N GLY A 62 -13.29 8.12 -15.56
CA GLY A 62 -14.25 7.88 -16.64
C GLY A 62 -13.70 8.08 -18.07
N LYS A 63 -12.41 8.41 -18.23
CA LYS A 63 -11.75 8.53 -19.55
C LYS A 63 -10.88 7.32 -19.82
N ASP A 64 -10.80 6.90 -21.08
CA ASP A 64 -9.87 5.86 -21.50
C ASP A 64 -8.43 6.22 -21.08
N TYR A 65 -7.72 5.28 -20.47
CA TYR A 65 -6.37 5.50 -19.95
C TYR A 65 -5.38 5.97 -21.03
N LYS A 66 -5.56 5.59 -22.29
CA LYS A 66 -4.73 6.04 -23.43
C LYS A 66 -4.90 7.52 -23.77
N LYS A 67 -5.95 8.17 -23.23
CA LYS A 67 -6.12 9.63 -23.30
C LYS A 67 -5.40 10.36 -22.16
N VAL A 68 -5.03 9.63 -21.11
CA VAL A 68 -4.30 10.16 -19.95
C VAL A 68 -2.81 9.89 -20.09
N TRP A 69 -2.45 8.71 -20.59
CA TRP A 69 -1.08 8.24 -20.77
C TRP A 69 -0.80 7.94 -22.24
N ASN A 70 0.40 8.30 -22.69
CA ASN A 70 0.87 8.04 -24.05
C ASN A 70 1.84 6.84 -24.11
N GLN A 71 2.09 6.20 -22.97
CA GLN A 71 2.98 5.06 -22.82
C GLN A 71 2.34 3.79 -23.38
N THR A 72 3.17 2.91 -23.94
CA THR A 72 2.73 1.64 -24.51
C THR A 72 2.39 0.64 -23.42
N GLU A 73 1.26 -0.06 -23.57
CA GLU A 73 0.90 -1.20 -22.74
C GLU A 73 1.66 -2.48 -23.13
N GLU A 74 2.00 -3.28 -22.13
CA GLU A 74 2.56 -4.62 -22.27
C GLU A 74 1.56 -5.61 -21.69
N PHE A 75 1.04 -6.51 -22.52
CA PHE A 75 0.18 -7.60 -22.07
C PHE A 75 0.99 -8.88 -21.91
N ILE A 76 1.00 -9.42 -20.70
CA ILE A 76 1.77 -10.61 -20.33
C ILE A 76 0.78 -11.77 -20.20
N LYS A 77 0.89 -12.73 -21.13
CA LYS A 77 0.19 -14.03 -21.05
C LYS A 77 1.01 -15.02 -20.25
N ASN A 78 0.31 -15.87 -19.50
CA ASN A 78 0.91 -16.94 -18.71
C ASN A 78 2.02 -16.47 -17.77
N GLU A 79 1.78 -15.39 -17.03
CA GLU A 79 2.79 -14.79 -16.14
C GLU A 79 3.31 -15.83 -15.13
N ASP A 80 4.63 -15.94 -15.01
CA ASP A 80 5.33 -16.94 -14.19
C ASP A 80 4.94 -18.40 -14.46
N GLY A 81 4.52 -18.71 -15.71
CA GLY A 81 4.14 -20.06 -16.13
C GLY A 81 2.77 -20.53 -15.61
N LYS A 82 1.98 -19.63 -15.01
CA LYS A 82 0.62 -19.92 -14.53
C LYS A 82 -0.41 -19.53 -15.59
N ASN A 83 -1.60 -20.15 -15.60
CA ASN A 83 -2.68 -19.82 -16.55
C ASN A 83 -3.42 -18.51 -16.15
N VAL A 84 -2.68 -17.42 -16.06
CA VAL A 84 -3.12 -16.09 -15.62
C VAL A 84 -2.51 -15.02 -16.53
N SER A 85 -3.03 -13.80 -16.48
CA SER A 85 -2.49 -12.70 -17.28
C SER A 85 -2.35 -11.40 -16.50
N SER A 86 -1.58 -10.47 -17.06
CA SER A 86 -1.47 -9.10 -16.56
C SER A 86 -1.29 -8.10 -17.69
N LEU A 87 -1.66 -6.85 -17.42
CA LEU A 87 -1.40 -5.69 -18.28
C LEU A 87 -0.56 -4.70 -17.49
N VAL A 88 0.53 -4.23 -18.07
CA VAL A 88 1.44 -3.25 -17.46
C VAL A 88 1.58 -2.04 -18.37
N VAL A 89 1.52 -0.84 -17.80
CA VAL A 89 1.90 0.41 -18.47
C VAL A 89 3.00 1.05 -17.65
N LYS A 90 4.22 1.08 -18.21
CA LYS A 90 5.42 1.47 -17.48
C LYS A 90 5.64 2.99 -17.53
N ASN A 91 6.27 3.53 -16.48
CA ASN A 91 6.76 4.91 -16.42
C ASN A 91 5.68 5.98 -16.71
N VAL A 92 4.50 5.77 -16.13
CA VAL A 92 3.37 6.71 -16.17
C VAL A 92 3.50 7.76 -15.07
N ASP A 93 2.75 8.86 -15.21
CA ASP A 93 2.59 9.88 -14.17
C ASP A 93 1.19 10.50 -14.21
N LEU A 94 0.85 11.18 -13.13
CA LEU A 94 -0.32 12.03 -13.03
C LEU A 94 0.15 13.44 -12.67
N SER A 95 0.02 14.36 -13.62
CA SER A 95 0.52 15.73 -13.49
C SER A 95 -0.49 16.70 -12.85
N ILE A 96 -1.77 16.31 -12.74
CA ILE A 96 -2.82 17.15 -12.17
C ILE A 96 -3.13 16.64 -10.76
N PRO A 97 -3.10 17.48 -9.72
CA PRO A 97 -3.49 17.06 -8.39
C PRO A 97 -5.00 16.83 -8.29
N GLY A 98 -5.42 15.88 -7.46
CA GLY A 98 -6.82 15.57 -7.21
C GLY A 98 -7.05 14.10 -6.88
N ASP A 99 -8.32 13.75 -6.73
CA ASP A 99 -8.75 12.37 -6.56
C ASP A 99 -8.91 11.68 -7.92
N TYR A 100 -8.40 10.45 -8.00
CA TYR A 100 -8.42 9.63 -9.19
C TYR A 100 -9.14 8.32 -8.90
N LYS A 101 -10.22 8.07 -9.63
CA LYS A 101 -10.90 6.78 -9.67
C LYS A 101 -10.40 6.00 -10.87
N ILE A 102 -9.82 4.84 -10.62
CA ILE A 102 -9.40 3.90 -11.64
C ILE A 102 -10.40 2.76 -11.67
N GLU A 103 -10.89 2.44 -12.85
CA GLU A 103 -11.87 1.39 -13.06
C GLU A 103 -11.34 0.47 -14.15
N VAL A 104 -11.30 -0.82 -13.86
CA VAL A 104 -10.86 -1.84 -14.81
C VAL A 104 -11.97 -2.86 -14.99
N SER A 105 -12.26 -3.18 -16.23
CA SER A 105 -13.17 -4.27 -16.59
C SER A 105 -12.51 -5.20 -17.59
N ALA A 106 -12.73 -6.50 -17.42
CA ALA A 106 -12.31 -7.53 -18.37
C ALA A 106 -13.48 -8.52 -18.51
N GLY A 107 -14.23 -8.42 -19.61
CA GLY A 107 -15.52 -9.11 -19.74
C GLY A 107 -16.50 -8.69 -18.63
N ASP A 108 -17.04 -9.66 -17.89
CA ASP A 108 -18.02 -9.42 -16.82
C ASP A 108 -17.38 -8.96 -15.49
N LYS A 109 -16.07 -9.14 -15.33
CA LYS A 109 -15.35 -8.80 -14.10
C LYS A 109 -15.02 -7.32 -14.08
N LYS A 110 -15.24 -6.67 -12.93
CA LYS A 110 -14.94 -5.25 -12.71
C LYS A 110 -14.24 -5.05 -11.37
N SER A 111 -13.24 -4.19 -11.34
CA SER A 111 -12.52 -3.75 -10.14
C SER A 111 -12.32 -2.24 -10.20
N SER A 112 -12.20 -1.59 -9.03
CA SER A 112 -11.91 -0.17 -8.96
C SER A 112 -11.02 0.14 -7.75
N VAL A 113 -10.16 1.14 -7.90
CA VAL A 113 -9.31 1.69 -6.85
C VAL A 113 -9.38 3.21 -6.88
N ASN A 114 -9.20 3.84 -5.73
CA ASN A 114 -9.15 5.29 -5.57
C ASN A 114 -7.75 5.72 -5.17
N TRP A 115 -7.22 6.72 -5.86
CA TRP A 115 -5.92 7.32 -5.57
C TRP A 115 -6.10 8.79 -5.24
N ASN A 116 -5.18 9.32 -4.44
CA ASN A 116 -5.06 10.75 -4.17
C ASN A 116 -3.72 11.25 -4.72
N VAL A 117 -3.77 12.19 -5.67
CA VAL A 117 -2.59 12.84 -6.23
C VAL A 117 -2.45 14.21 -5.59
N TYR A 118 -1.41 14.42 -4.79
CA TYR A 118 -1.17 15.67 -4.09
C TYR A 118 -0.02 16.45 -4.72
N GLN A 119 -0.01 17.76 -4.54
CA GLN A 119 1.06 18.64 -4.98
C GLN A 119 1.74 19.27 -3.75
N THR A 120 3.05 19.52 -3.85
CA THR A 120 3.77 20.28 -2.82
C THR A 120 3.40 21.76 -2.87
N PRO A 121 3.47 22.49 -1.74
CA PRO A 121 3.28 23.93 -1.74
C PRO A 121 4.29 24.64 -2.66
N GLU A 122 3.85 25.69 -3.36
CA GLU A 122 4.72 26.46 -4.28
C GLU A 122 5.98 26.99 -3.59
N LYS A 123 5.83 27.42 -2.34
CA LYS A 123 6.96 27.89 -1.53
C LYS A 123 7.60 26.72 -0.79
N ARG A 124 8.81 26.36 -1.21
CA ARG A 124 9.67 25.40 -0.51
C ARG A 124 9.94 25.88 0.92
N GLN A 125 9.53 25.07 1.90
CA GLN A 125 9.77 25.38 3.32
C GLN A 125 11.15 24.91 3.80
N ALA A 126 11.56 23.70 3.42
CA ALA A 126 12.84 23.11 3.84
C ALA A 126 13.87 23.17 2.71
N LYS A 127 15.01 23.82 2.96
CA LYS A 127 16.16 23.83 2.03
C LYS A 127 16.89 22.48 2.01
N ASN A 128 17.04 21.86 3.17
CA ASN A 128 17.79 20.60 3.33
C ASN A 128 16.85 19.55 3.93
N VAL A 129 16.93 18.32 3.40
CA VAL A 129 16.23 17.15 3.94
C VAL A 129 17.30 16.12 4.26
N ILE A 130 17.36 15.68 5.52
CA ILE A 130 18.25 14.61 5.97
C ILE A 130 17.36 13.52 6.53
N LEU A 131 17.44 12.33 5.94
CA LEU A 131 16.67 11.16 6.36
C LEU A 131 17.63 10.11 6.94
N PHE A 132 17.49 9.84 8.23
CA PHE A 132 18.21 8.76 8.91
C PHE A 132 17.33 7.51 8.92
N ILE A 133 17.84 6.40 8.41
CA ILE A 133 17.13 5.11 8.39
C ILE A 133 17.85 4.15 9.33
N GLY A 134 17.19 3.79 10.43
CA GLY A 134 17.62 2.71 11.31
C GLY A 134 17.00 1.40 10.84
N ASP A 135 17.72 0.65 10.01
CA ASP A 135 17.24 -0.66 9.54
C ASP A 135 17.04 -1.62 10.72
N GLY A 136 15.87 -2.28 10.77
CA GLY A 136 15.49 -3.15 11.88
C GLY A 136 15.34 -2.45 13.25
N LEU A 137 15.34 -1.11 13.33
CA LEU A 137 15.32 -0.38 14.60
C LEU A 137 13.92 -0.35 15.26
N SER A 138 13.60 -1.41 15.98
CA SER A 138 12.37 -1.51 16.78
C SER A 138 12.42 -0.65 18.05
N VAL A 139 11.26 -0.49 18.72
CA VAL A 139 11.17 0.16 20.04
C VAL A 139 12.05 -0.56 21.07
N ALA A 140 12.16 -1.88 21.00
CA ALA A 140 13.03 -2.66 21.88
C ALA A 140 14.51 -2.36 21.62
N HIS A 141 14.93 -2.28 20.35
CA HIS A 141 16.30 -1.92 19.98
C HIS A 141 16.65 -0.49 20.44
N ARG A 142 15.70 0.45 20.34
CA ARG A 142 15.86 1.82 20.87
C ARG A 142 16.09 1.83 22.38
N THR A 143 15.35 1.02 23.13
CA THR A 143 15.55 0.89 24.59
C THR A 143 16.90 0.22 24.92
N GLY A 144 17.28 -0.84 24.20
CA GLY A 144 18.59 -1.47 24.35
C GLY A 144 19.73 -0.49 24.08
N ALA A 145 19.63 0.31 23.02
CA ALA A 145 20.62 1.34 22.70
C ALA A 145 20.75 2.41 23.79
N ARG A 146 19.66 2.81 24.47
CA ARG A 146 19.74 3.72 25.62
C ARG A 146 20.54 3.10 26.77
N ILE A 147 20.18 1.88 27.16
CA ILE A 147 20.86 1.17 28.26
C ILE A 147 22.34 1.02 27.94
N LEU A 148 22.67 0.63 26.71
CA LEU A 148 24.05 0.36 26.30
C LEU A 148 24.89 1.63 26.15
N SER A 149 24.30 2.74 25.68
CA SER A 149 25.03 4.00 25.45
C SER A 149 25.04 4.96 26.64
N LYS A 150 24.04 4.91 27.52
CA LYS A 150 23.89 5.84 28.64
C LYS A 150 24.10 5.18 30.00
N GLY A 151 24.02 3.85 30.10
CA GLY A 151 24.03 3.15 31.37
C GLY A 151 22.63 2.95 31.93
N ILE A 152 22.56 2.25 33.07
CA ILE A 152 21.33 1.96 33.79
C ILE A 152 21.55 2.16 35.30
N SER A 153 20.64 2.90 35.93
CA SER A 153 20.54 3.06 37.38
C SER A 153 19.11 2.78 37.82
N GLU A 154 18.94 1.98 38.88
CA GLU A 154 17.63 1.66 39.46
C GLU A 154 16.59 1.17 38.40
N GLY A 155 17.06 0.43 37.39
CA GLY A 155 16.21 -0.10 36.31
C GLY A 155 15.79 0.93 35.25
N LYS A 156 16.35 2.14 35.26
CA LYS A 156 16.09 3.20 34.27
C LYS A 156 17.36 3.57 33.53
N ALA A 157 17.24 3.81 32.21
CA ALA A 157 18.37 4.33 31.45
C ALA A 157 18.73 5.74 31.96
N ASP A 158 20.03 6.00 32.12
CA ASP A 158 20.52 7.25 32.73
C ASP A 158 20.40 8.47 31.81
N GLY A 159 20.00 8.26 30.55
CA GLY A 159 19.84 9.34 29.59
C GLY A 159 19.05 8.97 28.34
N ARG A 160 18.84 10.00 27.53
CA ARG A 160 18.16 9.94 26.24
C ARG A 160 19.16 9.79 25.08
N LEU A 161 18.73 9.16 23.99
CA LEU A 161 19.43 9.18 22.71
C LEU A 161 19.13 10.50 21.99
N ALA A 162 20.01 10.96 21.10
CA ALA A 162 19.80 12.20 20.34
C ALA A 162 18.47 12.19 19.55
N MET A 163 18.02 11.02 19.08
CA MET A 163 16.71 10.87 18.41
C MET A 163 15.51 10.96 19.37
N ASP A 164 15.71 10.84 20.68
CA ASP A 164 14.65 11.04 21.68
C ASP A 164 14.30 12.51 21.90
N ASP A 165 15.21 13.42 21.52
CA ASP A 165 15.02 14.87 21.68
C ASP A 165 14.32 15.52 20.47
N LEU A 166 13.97 14.72 19.45
CA LEU A 166 13.16 15.18 18.32
C LEU A 166 11.75 15.53 18.80
N SER A 167 11.29 16.73 18.46
CA SER A 167 10.00 17.28 18.92
C SER A 167 8.77 16.58 18.37
N ASN A 168 8.91 15.88 17.24
CA ASN A 168 7.83 15.17 16.57
C ASN A 168 8.18 13.68 16.47
N MET A 169 7.27 12.82 16.92
CA MET A 169 7.38 11.37 16.78
C MET A 169 6.04 10.80 16.31
N ALA A 170 6.10 9.84 15.39
CA ALA A 170 4.93 9.11 14.89
C ALA A 170 5.24 7.62 14.80
N PHE A 171 4.20 6.79 14.89
CA PHE A 171 4.29 5.38 14.54
C PHE A 171 3.95 5.19 13.07
N ILE A 172 4.72 4.36 12.38
CA ILE A 172 4.53 4.08 10.96
C ILE A 172 4.19 2.59 10.80
N GLY A 173 3.09 2.29 10.10
CA GLY A 173 2.74 0.92 9.73
C GLY A 173 3.59 0.45 8.56
N THR A 174 4.53 -0.46 8.82
CA THR A 174 5.52 -0.92 7.84
C THR A 174 5.04 -2.02 6.89
N SER A 175 3.76 -2.43 6.96
CA SER A 175 3.24 -3.52 6.13
C SER A 175 3.49 -3.31 4.63
N SER A 176 3.75 -4.41 3.92
CA SER A 176 3.87 -4.48 2.46
C SER A 176 2.49 -4.72 1.82
N THR A 177 2.39 -4.62 0.49
CA THR A 177 1.16 -4.93 -0.25
C THR A 177 0.76 -6.40 -0.13
N ASP A 178 1.71 -7.28 0.16
CA ASP A 178 1.54 -8.75 0.11
C ASP A 178 2.00 -9.47 1.38
N SER A 179 2.47 -8.71 2.38
CA SER A 179 2.87 -9.29 3.66
C SER A 179 2.73 -8.28 4.80
N ILE A 180 2.28 -8.77 5.96
CA ILE A 180 2.32 -8.04 7.23
C ILE A 180 3.78 -7.85 7.67
N ALA A 181 4.68 -8.78 7.32
CA ALA A 181 6.12 -8.69 7.53
C ALA A 181 6.81 -8.17 6.26
N ALA A 182 7.19 -6.90 6.29
CA ALA A 182 7.88 -6.20 5.22
C ALA A 182 9.41 -6.38 5.32
N ASP A 183 10.12 -6.27 4.20
CA ASP A 183 11.58 -6.35 4.13
C ASP A 183 12.22 -4.95 3.98
N SER A 184 13.54 -4.84 4.11
CA SER A 184 14.20 -3.53 4.04
C SER A 184 14.05 -2.87 2.65
N ALA A 185 13.88 -3.68 1.60
CA ALA A 185 13.71 -3.22 0.22
C ALA A 185 12.36 -2.53 -0.02
N ASN A 186 11.26 -3.18 0.35
CA ASN A 186 9.93 -2.62 0.11
C ASN A 186 9.62 -1.42 1.03
N THR A 187 10.18 -1.40 2.24
CA THR A 187 10.04 -0.29 3.18
C THR A 187 10.84 0.93 2.73
N MET A 188 12.07 0.74 2.24
CA MET A 188 12.87 1.83 1.66
C MET A 188 12.24 2.39 0.38
N SER A 189 11.70 1.52 -0.49
CA SER A 189 10.93 1.96 -1.66
C SER A 189 9.73 2.82 -1.25
N ALA A 190 8.97 2.41 -0.23
CA ALA A 190 7.84 3.17 0.27
C ALA A 190 8.28 4.52 0.87
N TYR A 191 9.38 4.56 1.64
CA TYR A 191 9.90 5.81 2.22
C TYR A 191 10.42 6.80 1.17
N MET A 192 10.95 6.31 0.05
CA MET A 192 11.55 7.18 -0.98
C MET A 192 10.56 7.58 -2.08
N THR A 193 9.62 6.71 -2.44
CA THR A 193 8.73 6.91 -3.59
C THR A 193 7.28 7.20 -3.19
N GLY A 194 6.93 7.02 -1.91
CA GLY A 194 5.55 7.12 -1.42
C GLY A 194 4.66 5.92 -1.78
N HIS A 195 5.17 4.93 -2.53
CA HIS A 195 4.39 3.77 -2.96
C HIS A 195 4.80 2.51 -2.18
N LYS A 196 3.81 1.90 -1.51
CA LYS A 196 3.99 0.56 -0.98
C LYS A 196 4.05 -0.43 -2.14
N SER A 197 5.05 -1.29 -2.11
CA SER A 197 5.20 -2.40 -3.04
C SER A 197 5.39 -3.71 -2.27
N GLY A 198 5.45 -4.81 -3.01
CA GLY A 198 5.57 -6.15 -2.47
C GLY A 198 6.92 -6.45 -1.87
N VAL A 199 6.98 -7.52 -1.07
CA VAL A 199 8.22 -8.04 -0.51
C VAL A 199 9.19 -8.34 -1.65
N ASN A 200 10.45 -7.95 -1.50
CA ASN A 200 11.51 -8.06 -2.51
C ASN A 200 11.38 -7.13 -3.73
N ALA A 201 10.54 -6.10 -3.67
CA ALA A 201 10.43 -5.08 -4.71
C ALA A 201 11.11 -3.75 -4.32
N LEU A 202 11.95 -3.23 -5.21
CA LEU A 202 12.57 -1.89 -5.12
C LEU A 202 12.03 -1.01 -6.25
N GLY A 203 11.16 -0.07 -5.95
CA GLY A 203 10.69 0.94 -6.92
C GLY A 203 9.84 0.39 -8.08
N VAL A 204 9.45 -0.88 -8.03
CA VAL A 204 8.60 -1.57 -9.01
C VAL A 204 7.51 -2.34 -8.30
N TYR A 205 6.39 -2.65 -8.96
CA TYR A 205 5.43 -3.64 -8.45
C TYR A 205 5.93 -5.05 -8.74
N VAL A 206 5.86 -5.97 -7.76
CA VAL A 206 6.28 -7.38 -7.95
C VAL A 206 5.46 -8.08 -9.04
N SER A 207 6.08 -9.05 -9.73
CA SER A 207 5.32 -10.07 -10.46
C SER A 207 4.63 -10.95 -9.42
N ARG A 208 3.28 -10.89 -9.38
CA ARG A 208 2.36 -11.65 -8.54
C ARG A 208 2.95 -12.18 -7.23
N PRO A 209 2.62 -11.59 -6.08
CA PRO A 209 3.13 -12.08 -4.81
C PRO A 209 2.77 -13.56 -4.62
N LYS A 210 3.79 -14.41 -4.43
CA LYS A 210 3.59 -15.80 -4.02
C LYS A 210 3.13 -15.75 -2.56
N ILE A 211 1.82 -15.78 -2.34
CA ILE A 211 1.27 -16.10 -1.02
C ILE A 211 1.84 -17.47 -0.67
N ARG A 212 2.69 -17.50 0.36
CA ARG A 212 3.36 -18.71 0.85
C ARG A 212 2.60 -19.26 2.03
#